data_AF-A0A843CI19-F1
#
_entry.id   AF-A0A843CI19-F1
#
_cell.length_a   1.000
_cell.length_b   1.000
_cell.length_c   1.000
_cell.angle_alpha   90.00
_cell.angle_beta   90.00
_cell.angle_gamma   90.00
#
_symmetry.space_group_name_H-M   'P 1'
#
loop_
_entity.id
_entity.type
_entity.pdbx_description
1 polymer ?
#
loop_
_entity_poly.entity_id
_entity_poly.type
_entity_poly.pdbx_seq_one_letter_code
_entity_poly.pdbx_strand_id
1 'polypeptide(L)'
;MTRRGRPPSSRTKIALAITVLAVVGIFTYLYYIQSLQGQSSGLLIDWRLTVTFVDSTGPTNYTLPAYIGSLPQYWTNHSLDAFSPNPNYSPMSTRDGTSTIWIQSTQPAVFNFGDFFNVYGQVFNETCVGYSGIVAPNNTKLSGTYCTRAADPLIYDTNNNGLYDPSSDINVTMAADPLSPKLPAAGATLSSDPHITFVSLNNNPSWNNTESIVYDANGDGFYQSSDRVLYNGNRAQPLTSGTLLSRDTRLRFYDWNRNGSWDHSIPPPILSDGNRERCLDRRINLSNGHDWLIFLWSSGLYTTISGHCVPASG
;
A
#
# COMPACT_ATOMS: atom_id res chain seq x y z
N MET A 1 -75.13 8.80 7.10
CA MET A 1 -75.41 10.04 6.33
C MET A 1 -74.13 10.84 6.20
N THR A 2 -73.49 10.80 5.02
CA THR A 2 -72.26 11.54 4.71
C THR A 2 -72.62 12.91 4.10
N ARG A 3 -72.24 13.99 4.78
CA ARG A 3 -72.55 15.37 4.37
C ARG A 3 -71.60 15.78 3.24
N ARG A 4 -72.07 15.80 1.99
CA ARG A 4 -71.30 16.32 0.84
C ARG A 4 -71.16 17.84 0.96
N GLY A 5 -69.91 18.31 1.12
CA GLY A 5 -69.56 19.73 1.13
C GLY A 5 -69.84 20.39 -0.22
N ARG A 6 -70.36 21.62 -0.19
CA ARG A 6 -70.69 22.43 -1.37
C ARG A 6 -69.40 22.80 -2.12
N PRO A 7 -69.34 22.71 -3.46
CA PRO A 7 -68.12 23.00 -4.21
C PRO A 7 -67.70 24.47 -4.03
N PRO A 8 -66.39 24.76 -3.93
CA PRO A 8 -65.89 26.11 -3.72
C PRO A 8 -66.28 27.03 -4.87
N SER A 9 -66.65 28.27 -4.51
CA SER A 9 -67.07 29.29 -5.47
C SER A 9 -65.95 29.65 -6.45
N SER A 10 -66.28 30.17 -7.63
CA SER A 10 -65.29 30.61 -8.62
C SER A 10 -64.28 31.61 -8.03
N ARG A 11 -64.74 32.52 -7.16
CA ARG A 11 -63.87 33.46 -6.43
C ARG A 11 -62.92 32.75 -5.47
N THR A 12 -63.36 31.70 -4.79
CA THR A 12 -62.52 30.88 -3.90
C THR A 12 -61.45 30.11 -4.70
N LYS A 13 -61.79 29.60 -5.88
CA LYS A 13 -60.83 28.92 -6.77
C LYS A 13 -59.77 29.87 -7.31
N ILE A 14 -60.17 31.08 -7.71
CA ILE A 14 -59.24 32.13 -8.19
C ILE A 14 -58.33 32.59 -7.05
N ALA A 15 -58.87 32.83 -5.86
CA ALA A 15 -58.08 33.19 -4.69
C ALA A 15 -57.04 32.11 -4.35
N LEU A 16 -57.44 30.84 -4.35
CA LEU A 16 -56.52 29.71 -4.12
C LEU A 16 -55.41 29.64 -5.17
N ALA A 17 -55.75 29.82 -6.45
CA ALA A 17 -54.76 29.81 -7.54
C ALA A 17 -53.73 30.94 -7.39
N ILE A 18 -54.17 32.15 -7.02
CA ILE A 18 -53.27 33.29 -6.76
C ILE A 18 -52.38 33.00 -5.55
N THR A 19 -52.92 32.43 -4.47
CA THR A 19 -52.13 32.06 -3.29
C THR A 19 -51.08 31.01 -3.62
N VAL A 20 -51.45 29.97 -4.39
CA VAL A 20 -50.51 28.93 -4.82
C VAL A 20 -49.40 29.54 -5.69
N LEU A 21 -49.74 30.40 -6.66
CA LEU A 21 -48.75 31.06 -7.51
C LEU A 21 -47.83 31.99 -6.71
N ALA A 22 -48.37 32.70 -5.72
CA ALA A 22 -47.57 33.54 -4.83
C ALA A 22 -46.62 32.69 -3.97
N VAL A 23 -47.09 31.59 -3.40
CA VAL A 23 -46.27 30.67 -2.61
C VAL A 23 -45.18 30.04 -3.47
N VAL A 24 -45.53 29.52 -4.65
CA VAL A 24 -44.54 28.96 -5.59
C VAL A 24 -43.54 30.04 -6.01
N GLY A 25 -44.00 31.24 -6.36
CA GLY A 25 -43.13 32.36 -6.72
C GLY A 25 -42.17 32.74 -5.59
N ILE A 26 -42.65 32.79 -4.34
CA ILE A 26 -41.82 33.04 -3.16
C ILE A 26 -40.80 31.93 -2.96
N PHE A 27 -41.18 30.66 -3.04
CA PHE A 27 -40.23 29.54 -2.90
C PHE A 27 -39.18 29.51 -4.02
N THR A 28 -39.60 29.81 -5.26
CA THR A 28 -38.68 29.87 -6.41
C THR A 28 -37.72 31.06 -6.27
N TYR A 29 -38.20 32.21 -5.81
CA TYR A 29 -37.39 33.39 -5.53
C TYR A 29 -36.44 33.16 -4.35
N LEU A 30 -36.89 32.51 -3.27
CA LEU A 30 -36.03 32.16 -2.13
C LEU A 30 -34.97 31.14 -2.54
N TYR A 31 -35.30 30.13 -3.34
CA TYR A 31 -34.33 29.19 -3.90
C TYR A 31 -33.32 29.90 -4.81
N TYR A 32 -33.78 30.85 -5.65
CA TYR A 32 -32.92 31.67 -6.48
C TYR A 32 -31.99 32.56 -5.64
N ILE A 33 -32.50 33.26 -4.62
CA ILE A 33 -31.69 34.07 -3.69
C ILE A 33 -30.73 33.18 -2.90
N GLN A 34 -31.11 31.97 -2.51
CA GLN A 34 -30.22 31.00 -1.86
C GLN A 34 -29.15 30.47 -2.82
N SER A 35 -29.43 30.37 -4.13
CA SER A 35 -28.43 30.07 -5.16
C SER A 35 -27.49 31.25 -5.42
N LEU A 36 -27.97 32.49 -5.29
CA LEU A 36 -27.15 33.71 -5.36
C LEU A 36 -26.31 33.89 -4.09
N GLN A 37 -26.86 33.60 -2.92
CA GLN A 37 -26.17 33.56 -1.62
C GLN A 37 -25.34 32.28 -1.43
N GLY A 38 -25.48 31.32 -2.36
CA GLY A 38 -24.61 30.17 -2.56
C GLY A 38 -23.20 30.56 -3.04
N GLN A 39 -22.97 31.84 -3.35
CA GLN A 39 -21.65 32.46 -3.22
C GLN A 39 -21.32 32.74 -1.75
N SER A 40 -21.51 31.74 -0.89
CA SER A 40 -20.76 31.68 0.36
C SER A 40 -19.35 31.30 -0.06
N SER A 41 -18.50 32.30 -0.29
CA SER A 41 -17.07 32.20 -0.57
C SER A 41 -16.26 31.68 0.65
N GLY A 42 -16.85 30.76 1.41
CA GLY A 42 -16.27 30.11 2.56
C GLY A 42 -16.06 28.63 2.28
N LEU A 43 -14.92 28.11 2.72
CA LEU A 43 -14.65 26.69 2.70
C LEU A 43 -15.69 25.98 3.58
N LEU A 44 -16.41 25.00 3.02
CA LEU A 44 -17.24 24.08 3.80
C LEU A 44 -16.38 23.01 4.49
N ILE A 45 -15.24 22.73 3.89
CA ILE A 45 -14.23 21.81 4.40
C ILE A 45 -12.92 22.58 4.43
N ASP A 46 -12.34 22.73 5.62
CA ASP A 46 -10.98 23.27 5.80
C ASP A 46 -10.33 22.55 6.98
N TRP A 47 -9.54 21.53 6.65
CA TRP A 47 -8.81 20.78 7.66
C TRP A 47 -7.53 20.18 7.10
N ARG A 48 -6.72 19.64 8.01
CA ARG A 48 -5.39 19.13 7.69
C ARG A 48 -5.12 17.81 8.39
N LEU A 49 -4.23 17.05 7.79
CA LEU A 49 -3.68 15.82 8.34
C LEU A 49 -2.22 15.70 7.93
N THR A 50 -1.45 14.87 8.62
CA THR A 50 -0.05 14.61 8.27
C THR A 50 0.08 13.18 7.77
N VAL A 51 0.88 12.96 6.71
CA VAL A 51 1.26 11.60 6.27
C VAL A 51 2.77 11.46 6.33
N THR A 52 3.26 10.46 7.05
CA THR A 52 4.69 10.16 7.13
C THR A 52 4.96 8.77 6.57
N PHE A 53 6.01 8.63 5.78
CA PHE A 53 6.47 7.34 5.29
C PHE A 53 7.54 6.80 6.22
N VAL A 54 7.43 5.55 6.62
CA VAL A 54 8.36 4.89 7.54
C VAL A 54 8.92 3.65 6.87
N ASP A 55 10.24 3.49 6.89
CA ASP A 55 10.90 2.24 6.54
C ASP A 55 11.54 1.69 7.81
N SER A 56 10.98 0.61 8.39
CA SER A 56 11.47 0.10 9.66
C SER A 56 12.77 -0.71 9.55
N THR A 57 13.39 -0.81 8.37
CA THR A 57 14.78 -1.28 8.24
C THR A 57 15.79 -0.24 8.72
N GLY A 58 15.40 1.03 8.77
CA GLY A 58 16.22 2.13 9.26
C GLY A 58 15.47 3.06 10.24
N PRO A 59 16.17 3.95 10.95
CA PRO A 59 15.55 4.86 11.91
C PRO A 59 14.91 6.09 11.23
N THR A 60 14.67 6.04 9.93
CA THR A 60 14.48 7.22 9.09
C THR A 60 13.05 7.32 8.58
N ASN A 61 12.38 8.42 8.93
CA ASN A 61 11.10 8.79 8.37
C ASN A 61 11.30 9.68 7.13
N TYR A 62 10.45 9.49 6.12
CA TYR A 62 10.43 10.31 4.91
C TYR A 62 9.17 11.16 4.85
N THR A 63 9.32 12.37 4.32
CA THR A 63 8.23 13.33 4.19
C THR A 63 7.74 13.46 2.75
N LEU A 64 6.45 13.78 2.59
CA LEU A 64 5.90 14.10 1.27
C LEU A 64 6.57 15.34 0.67
N PRO A 65 6.68 15.44 -0.67
CA PRO A 65 7.10 16.66 -1.31
C PRO A 65 6.10 17.80 -1.09
N ALA A 66 6.62 19.02 -1.18
CA ALA A 66 5.81 20.23 -1.27
C ALA A 66 5.06 20.31 -2.59
N TYR A 67 3.93 21.02 -2.57
CA TYR A 67 3.17 21.46 -3.73
C TYR A 67 2.47 20.38 -4.54
N ILE A 68 2.23 19.20 -3.96
CA ILE A 68 1.33 18.19 -4.54
C ILE A 68 -0.03 18.85 -4.72
N GLY A 69 -0.61 18.70 -5.91
CA GLY A 69 -1.93 19.27 -6.22
C GLY A 69 -1.95 20.79 -6.33
N SER A 70 -0.83 21.52 -6.18
CA SER A 70 -0.80 22.99 -6.30
C SER A 70 0.18 23.50 -7.36
N LEU A 71 1.11 22.66 -7.82
CA LEU A 71 1.96 22.96 -8.97
C LEU A 71 1.66 21.96 -10.11
N PRO A 72 1.65 22.40 -11.38
CA PRO A 72 1.32 21.54 -12.52
C PRO A 72 2.14 20.24 -12.60
N GLN A 73 3.42 20.29 -12.20
CA GLN A 73 4.30 19.11 -12.20
C GLN A 73 3.98 18.06 -11.11
N TYR A 74 3.18 18.42 -10.10
CA TYR A 74 2.78 17.53 -9.01
C TYR A 74 1.24 17.45 -8.86
N TRP A 75 0.52 17.83 -9.91
CA TRP A 75 -0.92 17.76 -10.00
C TRP A 75 -1.29 17.05 -11.31
N THR A 76 -1.41 15.73 -11.21
CA THR A 76 -1.57 14.88 -12.40
C THR A 76 -3.02 14.57 -12.71
N ASN A 77 -3.89 14.58 -11.70
CA ASN A 77 -5.30 14.24 -11.82
C ASN A 77 -6.18 15.40 -11.35
N HIS A 78 -7.08 15.83 -12.23
CA HIS A 78 -7.98 16.97 -12.08
C HIS A 78 -9.45 16.54 -11.82
N SER A 79 -9.69 15.28 -11.47
CA SER A 79 -11.05 14.77 -11.24
C SER A 79 -11.76 15.43 -10.05
N LEU A 80 -11.01 16.04 -9.15
CA LEU A 80 -11.53 16.69 -7.94
C LEU A 80 -11.71 18.21 -8.10
N ASP A 81 -11.43 18.79 -9.27
CA ASP A 81 -11.41 20.25 -9.47
C ASP A 81 -12.75 20.90 -9.15
N ALA A 82 -13.86 20.19 -9.35
CA ALA A 82 -15.21 20.66 -9.01
C ALA A 82 -15.38 20.96 -7.51
N PHE A 83 -14.61 20.30 -6.65
CA PHE A 83 -14.61 20.50 -5.21
C PHE A 83 -13.64 21.61 -4.77
N SER A 84 -12.83 22.15 -5.69
CA SER A 84 -11.76 23.05 -5.33
C SER A 84 -12.27 24.45 -4.99
N PRO A 85 -11.69 25.11 -3.97
CA PRO A 85 -11.92 26.53 -3.73
C PRO A 85 -11.27 27.47 -4.77
N ASN A 86 -10.30 26.98 -5.55
CA ASN A 86 -9.60 27.79 -6.55
C ASN A 86 -9.12 26.91 -7.72
N PRO A 87 -9.27 27.34 -8.99
CA PRO A 87 -8.81 26.57 -10.15
C PRO A 87 -7.31 26.25 -10.17
N ASN A 88 -6.49 26.91 -9.34
CA ASN A 88 -5.03 26.75 -9.33
C ASN A 88 -4.51 25.69 -8.35
N TYR A 89 -5.38 25.03 -7.57
CA TYR A 89 -4.97 23.88 -6.77
C TYR A 89 -6.09 22.87 -6.54
N SER A 90 -5.72 21.62 -6.34
CA SER A 90 -6.58 20.50 -5.97
C SER A 90 -7.15 20.68 -4.56
N PRO A 91 -8.39 20.24 -4.28
CA PRO A 91 -8.95 20.20 -2.93
C PRO A 91 -8.06 19.49 -1.92
N MET A 92 -7.20 18.57 -2.38
CA MET A 92 -6.20 17.90 -1.58
C MET A 92 -4.82 18.31 -2.09
N SER A 93 -4.04 19.01 -1.26
CA SER A 93 -2.73 19.51 -1.66
C SER A 93 -1.73 19.57 -0.51
N THR A 94 -0.44 19.49 -0.83
CA THR A 94 0.62 19.87 0.12
C THR A 94 1.10 21.28 -0.22
N ARG A 95 1.44 22.09 0.78
CA ARG A 95 1.93 23.46 0.57
C ARG A 95 3.42 23.61 0.77
N ASP A 96 4.01 22.69 1.53
CA ASP A 96 5.42 22.69 1.92
C ASP A 96 5.88 21.24 2.17
N GLY A 97 7.13 21.08 2.62
CA GLY A 97 7.72 19.77 2.91
C GLY A 97 7.36 19.18 4.28
N THR A 98 6.34 19.69 4.98
CA THR A 98 5.95 19.17 6.31
C THR A 98 5.14 17.88 6.25
N SER A 99 4.79 17.42 5.05
CA SER A 99 3.82 16.34 4.80
C SER A 99 2.40 16.60 5.29
N THR A 100 2.08 17.86 5.56
CA THR A 100 0.72 18.28 5.84
C THR A 100 -0.07 18.31 4.54
N ILE A 101 -1.10 17.47 4.47
CA ILE A 101 -2.11 17.51 3.42
C ILE A 101 -3.20 18.46 3.88
N TRP A 102 -3.41 19.51 3.09
CA TRP A 102 -4.52 20.45 3.21
C TRP A 102 -5.71 19.90 2.43
N ILE A 103 -6.85 19.78 3.12
CA ILE A 103 -8.10 19.34 2.53
C ILE A 103 -9.09 20.49 2.61
N GLN A 104 -9.34 21.09 1.46
CA GLN A 104 -10.11 22.30 1.32
C GLN A 104 -11.16 22.14 0.24
N SER A 105 -12.43 22.34 0.58
CA SER A 105 -13.52 22.24 -0.38
C SER A 105 -14.64 23.23 -0.15
N THR A 106 -15.23 23.69 -1.25
CA THR A 106 -16.45 24.50 -1.31
C THR A 106 -17.72 23.66 -1.31
N GLN A 107 -17.61 22.33 -1.39
CA GLN A 107 -18.73 21.41 -1.41
C GLN A 107 -18.53 20.31 -0.34
N PRO A 108 -19.61 19.72 0.20
CA PRO A 108 -19.49 18.54 1.05
C PRO A 108 -18.98 17.35 0.22
N ALA A 109 -17.88 16.74 0.66
CA ALA A 109 -17.27 15.59 0.02
C ALA A 109 -16.58 14.69 1.04
N VAL A 110 -16.38 13.43 0.67
CA VAL A 110 -15.57 12.48 1.42
C VAL A 110 -14.29 12.26 0.62
N PHE A 111 -13.16 12.59 1.21
CA PHE A 111 -11.84 12.39 0.61
C PHE A 111 -11.17 11.18 1.23
N ASN A 112 -10.54 10.35 0.40
CA ASN A 112 -9.80 9.17 0.84
C ASN A 112 -8.33 9.22 0.38
N PHE A 113 -7.51 8.28 0.85
CA PHE A 113 -6.11 8.18 0.41
C PHE A 113 -5.98 7.97 -1.11
N GLY A 114 -6.86 7.18 -1.71
CA GLY A 114 -6.89 6.96 -3.15
C GLY A 114 -7.03 8.25 -3.95
N ASP A 115 -7.86 9.18 -3.49
CA ASP A 115 -8.05 10.50 -4.08
C ASP A 115 -6.76 11.33 -4.03
N PHE A 116 -6.10 11.37 -2.86
CA PHE A 116 -4.83 12.09 -2.72
C PHE A 116 -3.74 11.53 -3.63
N PHE A 117 -3.56 10.21 -3.64
CA PHE A 117 -2.53 9.57 -4.48
C PHE A 117 -2.86 9.69 -5.98
N ASN A 118 -4.13 9.78 -6.35
CA ASN A 118 -4.53 10.12 -7.72
C ASN A 118 -4.10 11.55 -8.08
N VAL A 119 -4.36 12.55 -7.24
CA VAL A 119 -3.89 13.93 -7.44
C VAL A 119 -2.37 13.97 -7.60
N TYR A 120 -1.67 13.28 -6.71
CA TYR A 120 -0.21 13.17 -6.70
C TYR A 120 0.36 12.38 -7.90
N GLY A 121 -0.45 11.53 -8.53
CA GLY A 121 -0.03 10.71 -9.67
C GLY A 121 0.87 9.55 -9.28
N GLN A 122 0.72 9.06 -8.05
CA GLN A 122 1.49 7.92 -7.55
C GLN A 122 0.59 6.70 -7.41
N VAL A 123 1.17 5.51 -7.61
CA VAL A 123 0.47 4.25 -7.36
C VAL A 123 0.13 4.17 -5.88
N PHE A 124 -1.09 3.74 -5.55
CA PHE A 124 -1.49 3.45 -4.18
C PHE A 124 -2.52 2.35 -4.24
N ASN A 125 -2.22 1.15 -3.79
CA ASN A 125 -3.14 0.03 -3.71
C ASN A 125 -2.69 -0.92 -2.59
N GLU A 126 -3.43 -2.00 -2.35
CA GLU A 126 -3.15 -2.96 -1.26
C GLU A 126 -1.72 -3.52 -1.27
N THR A 127 -1.09 -3.59 -2.44
CA THR A 127 0.25 -4.15 -2.63
C THR A 127 1.35 -3.11 -2.80
N CYS A 128 1.02 -1.88 -3.24
CA CYS A 128 2.02 -0.96 -3.77
C CYS A 128 1.77 0.48 -3.35
N VAL A 129 2.87 1.16 -3.02
CA VAL A 129 2.92 2.60 -2.78
C VAL A 129 4.01 3.20 -3.65
N GLY A 130 3.59 3.99 -4.63
CA GLY A 130 4.44 4.88 -5.40
C GLY A 130 4.78 6.12 -4.58
N TYR A 131 6.00 6.60 -4.75
CA TYR A 131 6.46 7.82 -4.13
C TYR A 131 7.40 8.54 -5.09
N SER A 132 7.32 9.86 -5.17
CA SER A 132 8.23 10.63 -6.02
C SER A 132 8.55 11.98 -5.43
N GLY A 133 9.82 12.22 -5.14
CA GLY A 133 10.26 13.44 -4.49
C GLY A 133 10.00 13.47 -2.98
N ILE A 134 9.77 12.32 -2.33
CA ILE A 134 9.80 12.27 -0.86
C ILE A 134 11.19 12.68 -0.38
N VAL A 135 11.26 13.41 0.73
CA VAL A 135 12.52 13.97 1.22
C VAL A 135 13.02 13.12 2.39
N ALA A 136 14.22 12.54 2.23
CA ALA A 136 14.92 11.86 3.31
C ALA A 136 15.61 12.87 4.26
N PRO A 137 16.01 12.48 5.48
CA PRO A 137 16.64 13.38 6.46
C PRO A 137 17.92 14.05 5.97
N ASN A 138 18.64 13.43 5.05
CA ASN A 138 19.82 13.99 4.38
C ASN A 138 19.46 14.90 3.18
N ASN A 139 18.20 15.30 3.06
CA ASN A 139 17.65 16.14 2.00
C ASN A 139 17.74 15.53 0.59
N THR A 140 17.93 14.20 0.48
CA THR A 140 17.83 13.53 -0.81
C THR A 140 16.36 13.33 -1.19
N LYS A 141 16.06 13.58 -2.46
CA LYS A 141 14.75 13.27 -3.04
C LYS A 141 14.75 11.83 -3.50
N LEU A 142 13.81 11.05 -3.00
CA LEU A 142 13.62 9.65 -3.39
C LEU A 142 12.41 9.54 -4.31
N SER A 143 12.54 8.71 -5.33
CA SER A 143 11.45 8.34 -6.22
C SER A 143 11.51 6.84 -6.48
N GLY A 144 10.35 6.20 -6.54
CA GLY A 144 10.26 4.77 -6.73
C GLY A 144 8.86 4.25 -6.46
N THR A 145 8.75 2.94 -6.38
CA THR A 145 7.53 2.27 -5.97
C THR A 145 7.91 1.13 -5.07
N TYR A 146 7.36 1.14 -3.86
CA TYR A 146 7.45 0.01 -2.96
C TYR A 146 6.27 -0.91 -3.26
N CYS A 147 6.55 -2.16 -3.63
CA CYS A 147 5.52 -3.16 -3.89
C CYS A 147 5.81 -4.43 -3.10
N THR A 148 4.75 -5.02 -2.55
CA THR A 148 4.78 -6.38 -2.04
C THR A 148 5.31 -7.31 -3.12
N ARG A 149 6.22 -8.19 -2.74
CA ARG A 149 6.80 -9.17 -3.64
C ARG A 149 7.11 -10.42 -2.83
N ALA A 150 6.68 -11.59 -3.30
CA ALA A 150 7.15 -12.85 -2.71
C ALA A 150 8.66 -13.02 -2.98
N ALA A 151 9.33 -13.86 -2.19
CA ALA A 151 10.72 -14.21 -2.46
C ALA A 151 10.87 -14.92 -3.81
N ASP A 152 12.07 -14.89 -4.37
CA ASP A 152 12.41 -15.80 -5.47
C ASP A 152 12.29 -17.25 -4.97
N PRO A 153 11.63 -18.15 -5.74
CA PRO A 153 11.43 -19.50 -5.28
C PRO A 153 12.79 -20.23 -5.20
N LEU A 154 13.07 -20.78 -4.03
CA LEU A 154 14.21 -21.63 -3.77
C LEU A 154 13.86 -23.08 -4.11
N ILE A 155 14.67 -23.72 -4.93
CA ILE A 155 14.40 -25.01 -5.56
C ILE A 155 15.60 -25.93 -5.32
N TYR A 156 15.31 -27.15 -4.90
CA TYR A 156 16.27 -28.25 -4.93
C TYR A 156 16.18 -28.96 -6.27
N ASP A 157 17.12 -28.65 -7.16
CA ASP A 157 17.30 -29.23 -8.49
C ASP A 157 17.81 -30.67 -8.33
N THR A 158 16.87 -31.62 -8.34
CA THR A 158 17.15 -32.98 -7.87
C THR A 158 18.06 -33.75 -8.82
N ASN A 159 18.00 -33.45 -10.12
CA ASN A 159 18.83 -34.07 -11.15
C ASN A 159 20.05 -33.22 -11.54
N ASN A 160 20.19 -32.02 -10.95
CA ASN A 160 21.29 -31.08 -11.14
C ASN A 160 21.50 -30.67 -12.61
N ASN A 161 20.41 -30.53 -13.37
CA ASN A 161 20.44 -30.16 -14.78
C ASN A 161 20.35 -28.64 -15.01
N GLY A 162 20.13 -27.84 -13.96
CA GLY A 162 19.99 -26.38 -14.01
C GLY A 162 18.65 -25.91 -14.57
N LEU A 163 17.65 -26.78 -14.69
CA LEU A 163 16.31 -26.50 -15.20
C LEU A 163 15.26 -26.89 -14.16
N TYR A 164 14.16 -26.15 -14.12
CA TYR A 164 13.06 -26.47 -13.23
C TYR A 164 12.22 -27.64 -13.75
N ASP A 165 12.24 -28.74 -13.04
CA ASP A 165 11.47 -29.96 -13.33
C ASP A 165 10.40 -30.17 -12.24
N PRO A 166 9.17 -29.65 -12.41
CA PRO A 166 8.15 -29.67 -11.34
C PRO A 166 7.72 -31.07 -10.90
N SER A 167 8.04 -32.12 -11.68
CA SER A 167 7.77 -33.51 -11.32
C SER A 167 8.83 -34.15 -10.42
N SER A 168 10.03 -33.60 -10.36
CA SER A 168 11.15 -34.15 -9.57
C SER A 168 11.73 -33.18 -8.55
N ASP A 169 11.70 -31.88 -8.84
CA ASP A 169 12.30 -30.86 -7.99
C ASP A 169 11.47 -30.57 -6.76
N ILE A 170 12.16 -30.16 -5.70
CA ILE A 170 11.54 -29.84 -4.42
C ILE A 170 11.58 -28.33 -4.24
N ASN A 171 10.41 -27.71 -4.04
CA ASN A 171 10.34 -26.33 -3.58
C ASN A 171 10.74 -26.28 -2.09
N VAL A 172 11.82 -25.58 -1.80
CA VAL A 172 12.37 -25.40 -0.46
C VAL A 172 12.32 -23.94 -0.01
N THR A 173 11.40 -23.15 -0.59
CA THR A 173 11.25 -21.74 -0.23
C THR A 173 10.72 -21.56 1.20
N MET A 174 11.13 -20.45 1.81
CA MET A 174 10.83 -19.95 3.17
C MET A 174 9.66 -20.61 3.90
N ALA A 175 10.01 -21.38 4.94
CA ALA A 175 9.07 -21.97 5.89
C ALA A 175 8.28 -20.94 6.73
N ALA A 176 8.72 -19.68 6.78
CA ALA A 176 8.12 -18.61 7.58
C ALA A 176 7.62 -17.42 6.75
N ASP A 177 7.70 -17.49 5.42
CA ASP A 177 7.17 -16.43 4.56
C ASP A 177 5.69 -16.67 4.27
N PRO A 178 4.78 -15.80 4.72
CA PRO A 178 3.36 -15.89 4.38
C PRO A 178 3.09 -15.52 2.90
N LEU A 179 4.04 -14.89 2.19
CA LEU A 179 3.94 -14.60 0.77
C LEU A 179 4.40 -15.83 -0.03
N SER A 180 3.44 -16.59 -0.54
CA SER A 180 3.75 -17.77 -1.35
C SER A 180 4.47 -17.37 -2.65
N PRO A 181 5.68 -17.88 -2.93
CA PRO A 181 6.41 -17.57 -4.14
C PRO A 181 5.72 -18.18 -5.37
N LYS A 182 5.74 -17.46 -6.48
CA LYS A 182 5.30 -18.00 -7.77
C LYS A 182 6.38 -18.94 -8.31
N LEU A 183 6.03 -20.21 -8.49
CA LEU A 183 6.91 -21.19 -9.13
C LEU A 183 7.07 -20.90 -10.64
N PRO A 184 8.25 -21.15 -11.23
CA PRO A 184 8.48 -20.93 -12.65
C PRO A 184 7.79 -22.00 -13.52
N ALA A 185 7.78 -21.80 -14.83
CA ALA A 185 7.31 -22.79 -15.78
C ALA A 185 8.30 -23.96 -15.89
N ALA A 186 7.81 -25.17 -16.23
CA ALA A 186 8.66 -26.33 -16.47
C ALA A 186 9.73 -26.03 -17.53
N GLY A 187 10.96 -26.45 -17.29
CA GLY A 187 12.12 -26.22 -18.15
C GLY A 187 12.75 -24.82 -18.03
N ALA A 188 12.29 -23.98 -17.09
CA ALA A 188 12.89 -22.67 -16.86
C ALA A 188 14.29 -22.82 -16.25
N THR A 189 15.25 -22.01 -16.70
CA THR A 189 16.62 -22.03 -16.19
C THR A 189 16.69 -21.54 -14.75
N LEU A 190 17.41 -22.28 -13.92
CA LEU A 190 17.65 -21.96 -12.52
C LEU A 190 19.01 -21.28 -12.32
N SER A 191 19.06 -20.37 -11.36
CA SER A 191 20.24 -19.61 -10.95
C SER A 191 20.85 -20.18 -9.67
N SER A 192 22.10 -19.82 -9.38
CA SER A 192 22.79 -20.17 -8.12
C SER A 192 23.31 -18.92 -7.44
N ASP A 193 23.15 -18.85 -6.11
CA ASP A 193 23.69 -17.78 -5.28
C ASP A 193 24.65 -18.41 -4.25
N PRO A 194 25.93 -17.99 -4.17
CA PRO A 194 26.88 -18.51 -3.19
C PRO A 194 26.50 -18.29 -1.72
N HIS A 195 25.59 -17.35 -1.42
CA HIS A 195 25.11 -17.09 -0.07
C HIS A 195 24.00 -18.05 0.37
N ILE A 196 23.40 -18.81 -0.56
CA ILE A 196 22.49 -19.90 -0.21
C ILE A 196 23.34 -21.07 0.28
N THR A 197 23.23 -21.35 1.57
CA THR A 197 23.98 -22.41 2.26
C THR A 197 23.06 -23.19 3.18
N PHE A 198 23.54 -24.28 3.77
CA PHE A 198 22.76 -25.07 4.71
C PHE A 198 23.58 -25.50 5.91
N VAL A 199 22.89 -25.75 7.02
CA VAL A 199 23.48 -26.33 8.23
C VAL A 199 23.46 -27.84 8.10
N SER A 200 24.62 -28.41 7.82
CA SER A 200 24.80 -29.86 7.65
C SER A 200 24.85 -30.56 9.02
N LEU A 201 24.01 -31.57 9.21
CA LEU A 201 23.94 -32.32 10.47
C LEU A 201 25.04 -33.38 10.59
N ASN A 202 25.57 -33.85 9.46
CA ASN A 202 26.48 -35.00 9.40
C ASN A 202 27.73 -34.75 8.55
N ASN A 203 28.10 -33.47 8.35
CA ASN A 203 29.13 -33.03 7.40
C ASN A 203 28.97 -33.63 5.98
N ASN A 204 27.72 -33.79 5.52
CA ASN A 204 27.43 -34.22 4.16
C ASN A 204 27.49 -32.99 3.23
N PRO A 205 28.20 -33.04 2.09
CA PRO A 205 28.17 -31.97 1.10
C PRO A 205 26.82 -31.81 0.39
N SER A 206 25.89 -32.75 0.55
CA SER A 206 24.53 -32.66 0.01
C SER A 206 23.51 -32.36 1.08
N TRP A 207 22.65 -31.37 0.80
CA TRP A 207 21.51 -31.03 1.64
C TRP A 207 20.47 -32.16 1.62
N ASN A 208 19.77 -32.33 2.74
CA ASN A 208 18.57 -33.15 2.83
C ASN A 208 17.45 -32.41 3.60
N ASN A 209 16.21 -32.88 3.44
CA ASN A 209 15.01 -32.21 3.99
C ASN A 209 14.92 -32.13 5.53
N THR A 210 15.86 -32.74 6.27
CA THR A 210 15.98 -32.59 7.73
C THR A 210 16.90 -31.46 8.15
N GLU A 211 17.61 -30.84 7.21
CA GLU A 211 18.57 -29.76 7.43
C GLU A 211 17.95 -28.39 7.13
N SER A 212 18.46 -27.37 7.79
CA SER A 212 18.03 -25.99 7.55
C SER A 212 18.86 -25.34 6.46
N ILE A 213 18.18 -24.62 5.57
CA ILE A 213 18.83 -23.76 4.57
C ILE A 213 18.82 -22.33 5.13
N VAL A 214 19.94 -21.63 4.97
CA VAL A 214 20.13 -20.26 5.43
C VAL A 214 20.74 -19.39 4.33
N TYR A 215 20.48 -18.09 4.41
CA TYR A 215 21.14 -17.08 3.60
C TYR A 215 22.26 -16.44 4.43
N ASP A 216 23.49 -16.80 4.09
CA ASP A 216 24.74 -16.31 4.67
C ASP A 216 25.05 -14.92 4.10
N ALA A 217 24.46 -13.89 4.70
CA ALA A 217 24.43 -12.55 4.11
C ALA A 217 25.81 -11.88 4.06
N ASN A 218 26.74 -12.27 4.95
CA ASN A 218 28.08 -11.72 5.00
C ASN A 218 29.12 -12.63 4.28
N GLY A 219 28.72 -13.86 3.91
CA GLY A 219 29.53 -14.80 3.15
C GLY A 219 30.70 -15.39 3.94
N ASP A 220 30.63 -15.39 5.28
CA ASP A 220 31.74 -15.85 6.12
C ASP A 220 31.76 -17.37 6.34
N GLY A 221 30.71 -18.08 5.92
CA GLY A 221 30.59 -19.53 6.03
C GLY A 221 30.18 -20.04 7.40
N PHE A 222 29.74 -19.17 8.32
CA PHE A 222 29.28 -19.54 9.66
C PHE A 222 27.89 -18.99 9.94
N TYR A 223 27.01 -19.84 10.45
CA TYR A 223 25.67 -19.40 10.85
C TYR A 223 25.74 -18.37 11.98
N GLN A 224 24.95 -17.31 11.84
CA GLN A 224 24.77 -16.25 12.83
C GLN A 224 23.29 -15.95 13.05
N SER A 225 22.93 -15.36 14.18
CA SER A 225 21.54 -14.99 14.44
C SER A 225 20.99 -13.90 13.50
N SER A 226 21.87 -13.20 12.79
CA SER A 226 21.51 -12.26 11.72
C SER A 226 21.19 -12.94 10.39
N ASP A 227 21.59 -14.21 10.21
CA ASP A 227 21.33 -14.94 8.97
C ASP A 227 19.87 -15.33 8.85
N ARG A 228 19.37 -15.25 7.63
CA ARG A 228 17.97 -15.57 7.36
C ARG A 228 17.82 -17.07 7.15
N VAL A 229 16.94 -17.70 7.92
CA VAL A 229 16.53 -19.09 7.68
C VAL A 229 15.60 -19.13 6.48
N LEU A 230 16.04 -19.80 5.41
CA LEU A 230 15.28 -19.99 4.17
C LEU A 230 14.44 -21.25 4.17
N TYR A 231 14.83 -22.27 4.92
CA TYR A 231 14.04 -23.49 5.06
C TYR A 231 14.34 -24.10 6.42
N ASN A 232 13.31 -24.52 7.14
CA ASN A 232 13.46 -25.20 8.41
C ASN A 232 13.06 -26.66 8.23
N GLY A 233 14.05 -27.55 8.22
CA GLY A 233 13.81 -28.98 8.05
C GLY A 233 12.94 -29.56 9.17
N ASN A 234 12.17 -30.59 8.85
CA ASN A 234 11.21 -31.22 9.77
C ASN A 234 11.84 -31.77 11.07
N ARG A 235 13.17 -31.94 11.09
CA ARG A 235 13.98 -32.38 12.24
C ARG A 235 15.27 -31.57 12.35
N ALA A 236 15.25 -30.32 11.92
CA ALA A 236 16.41 -29.47 12.00
C ALA A 236 16.89 -29.32 13.44
N GLN A 237 18.21 -29.38 13.63
CA GLN A 237 18.79 -29.06 14.93
C GLN A 237 18.59 -27.56 15.24
N PRO A 238 18.56 -27.19 16.54
CA PRO A 238 18.62 -25.79 16.93
C PRO A 238 19.83 -25.10 16.31
N LEU A 239 19.58 -24.03 15.55
CA LEU A 239 20.62 -23.27 14.89
C LEU A 239 21.45 -22.51 15.92
N THR A 240 22.72 -22.87 16.04
CA THR A 240 23.66 -22.30 17.01
C THR A 240 24.65 -21.39 16.31
N SER A 241 24.82 -20.15 16.77
CA SER A 241 25.77 -19.22 16.18
C SER A 241 27.19 -19.82 16.15
N GLY A 242 27.91 -19.66 15.04
CA GLY A 242 29.23 -20.26 14.80
C GLY A 242 29.18 -21.66 14.18
N THR A 243 27.99 -22.20 13.86
CA THR A 243 27.88 -23.48 13.14
C THR A 243 28.40 -23.32 11.71
N LEU A 244 29.27 -24.22 11.27
CA LEU A 244 29.82 -24.19 9.91
C LEU A 244 28.71 -24.43 8.87
N LEU A 245 28.70 -23.62 7.81
CA LEU A 245 27.77 -23.71 6.71
C LEU A 245 28.36 -24.55 5.56
N SER A 246 27.50 -25.30 4.89
CA SER A 246 27.83 -26.12 3.72
C SER A 246 27.09 -25.63 2.49
N ARG A 247 27.62 -25.92 1.29
CA ARG A 247 27.01 -25.59 0.01
C ARG A 247 26.64 -26.86 -0.75
N ASP A 248 25.47 -26.85 -1.37
CA ASP A 248 25.03 -27.88 -2.30
C ASP A 248 24.70 -27.20 -3.64
N THR A 249 25.29 -27.68 -4.74
CA THR A 249 25.06 -27.11 -6.08
C THR A 249 23.65 -27.35 -6.60
N ARG A 250 22.88 -28.23 -5.95
CA ARG A 250 21.46 -28.48 -6.25
C ARG A 250 20.54 -27.46 -5.61
N LEU A 251 21.02 -26.69 -4.62
CA LEU A 251 20.28 -25.55 -4.10
C LEU A 251 20.38 -24.40 -5.11
N ARG A 252 19.26 -24.15 -5.76
CA ARG A 252 19.10 -23.17 -6.82
C ARG A 252 17.91 -22.28 -6.52
N PHE A 253 17.77 -21.20 -7.28
CA PHE A 253 16.59 -20.36 -7.23
C PHE A 253 16.17 -19.93 -8.62
N TYR A 254 14.91 -19.51 -8.77
CA TYR A 254 14.48 -18.87 -10.01
C TYR A 254 14.58 -17.35 -9.87
N ASP A 255 15.49 -16.77 -10.64
CA ASP A 255 15.76 -15.33 -10.63
C ASP A 255 14.79 -14.60 -11.56
N TRP A 256 13.72 -14.02 -11.00
CA TRP A 256 12.71 -13.31 -11.78
C TRP A 256 13.25 -12.04 -12.42
N ASN A 257 14.22 -11.37 -11.79
CA ASN A 257 14.69 -10.06 -12.20
C ASN A 257 16.04 -10.11 -12.95
N ARG A 258 16.70 -11.27 -12.98
CA ARG A 258 17.99 -11.57 -13.62
C ARG A 258 19.17 -10.77 -13.05
N ASN A 259 19.15 -10.46 -11.76
CA ASN A 259 20.25 -9.77 -11.07
C ASN A 259 21.37 -10.71 -10.61
N GLY A 260 21.17 -12.04 -10.69
CA GLY A 260 22.15 -13.06 -10.29
C GLY A 260 22.23 -13.28 -8.77
N SER A 261 21.27 -12.79 -8.00
CA SER A 261 21.20 -12.95 -6.54
C SER A 261 19.80 -13.34 -6.11
N TRP A 262 19.69 -14.11 -5.04
CA TRP A 262 18.37 -14.48 -4.53
C TRP A 262 17.71 -13.28 -3.84
N ASP A 263 16.53 -12.90 -4.32
CA ASP A 263 15.76 -11.83 -3.70
C ASP A 263 14.82 -12.39 -2.61
N HIS A 264 14.91 -11.82 -1.42
CA HIS A 264 13.94 -12.08 -0.36
C HIS A 264 12.59 -11.38 -0.62
N SER A 265 11.56 -11.79 0.11
CA SER A 265 10.23 -11.17 0.01
C SER A 265 10.18 -9.76 0.56
N ILE A 266 9.44 -8.92 -0.14
CA ILE A 266 9.10 -7.57 0.27
C ILE A 266 7.69 -7.64 0.88
N PRO A 267 7.53 -7.37 2.19
CA PRO A 267 6.23 -7.43 2.85
C PRO A 267 5.27 -6.38 2.28
N PRO A 268 3.96 -6.54 2.51
CA PRO A 268 2.98 -5.54 2.12
C PRO A 268 3.10 -4.26 2.95
N PRO A 269 2.86 -3.09 2.33
CA PRO A 269 2.82 -1.83 3.04
C PRO A 269 1.66 -1.81 4.05
N ILE A 270 1.85 -1.11 5.16
CA ILE A 270 0.88 -1.04 6.26
C ILE A 270 0.53 0.41 6.52
N LEU A 271 -0.74 0.66 6.85
CA LEU A 271 -1.19 1.97 7.29
C LEU A 271 -1.43 1.97 8.80
N SER A 272 -1.03 3.04 9.48
CA SER A 272 -1.36 3.28 10.89
C SER A 272 -1.81 4.72 11.12
N ASP A 273 -2.78 4.91 12.01
CA ASP A 273 -3.22 6.22 12.52
C ASP A 273 -2.56 6.59 13.87
N GLY A 274 -1.47 5.88 14.21
CA GLY A 274 -0.78 5.98 15.49
C GLY A 274 -1.43 5.21 16.64
N ASN A 275 -2.67 4.73 16.48
CA ASN A 275 -3.37 3.93 17.48
C ASN A 275 -3.75 2.53 16.99
N ARG A 276 -3.91 2.36 15.67
CA ARG A 276 -4.32 1.12 15.03
C ARG A 276 -3.62 0.94 13.68
N GLU A 277 -2.94 -0.19 13.53
CA GLU A 277 -2.41 -0.68 12.27
C GLU A 277 -3.50 -1.41 11.47
N ARG A 278 -3.44 -1.28 10.15
CA ARG A 278 -4.35 -1.92 9.21
C ARG A 278 -3.69 -2.12 7.85
N CYS A 279 -4.23 -3.05 7.07
CA CYS A 279 -3.79 -3.24 5.69
C CYS A 279 -4.01 -1.98 4.87
N LEU A 280 -3.14 -1.75 3.89
CA LEU A 280 -3.23 -0.60 3.02
C LEU A 280 -4.50 -0.68 2.17
N ASP A 281 -5.36 0.33 2.26
CA ASP A 281 -6.56 0.44 1.42
C ASP A 281 -6.73 1.88 0.95
N ARG A 282 -6.96 2.03 -0.35
CA ARG A 282 -7.21 3.31 -1.01
C ARG A 282 -8.45 4.01 -0.47
N ARG A 283 -9.46 3.25 -0.07
CA ARG A 283 -10.81 3.73 0.29
C ARG A 283 -10.89 4.24 1.72
N ILE A 284 -9.77 4.32 2.43
CA ILE A 284 -9.73 4.83 3.79
C ILE A 284 -10.03 6.33 3.76
N ASN A 285 -11.21 6.66 4.29
CA ASN A 285 -11.68 8.02 4.43
C ASN A 285 -10.80 8.77 5.43
N LEU A 286 -10.45 10.00 5.05
CA LEU A 286 -9.60 10.87 5.83
C LEU A 286 -10.45 11.74 6.76
N SER A 287 -9.86 12.17 7.87
CA SER A 287 -10.47 13.08 8.85
C SER A 287 -9.45 14.05 9.46
N ASN A 288 -9.94 15.15 10.03
CA ASN A 288 -9.13 16.24 10.55
C ASN A 288 -8.25 15.83 11.74
N GLY A 289 -7.01 16.33 11.74
CA GLY A 289 -6.12 16.26 12.89
C GLY A 289 -5.51 14.89 13.16
N HIS A 290 -5.56 13.99 12.17
CA HIS A 290 -4.91 12.69 12.27
C HIS A 290 -3.50 12.74 11.68
N ASP A 291 -2.60 12.01 12.33
CA ASP A 291 -1.28 11.70 11.79
C ASP A 291 -1.29 10.26 11.31
N TRP A 292 -0.96 10.07 10.04
CA TRP A 292 -0.93 8.77 9.40
C TRP A 292 0.50 8.36 9.09
N LEU A 293 0.79 7.09 9.35
CA LEU A 293 2.04 6.43 9.01
C LEU A 293 1.78 5.43 7.89
N ILE A 294 2.55 5.52 6.82
CA ILE A 294 2.64 4.49 5.78
C ILE A 294 3.96 3.77 5.97
N PHE A 295 3.91 2.55 6.49
CA PHE A 295 5.07 1.69 6.57
C PHE A 295 5.32 1.10 5.18
N LEU A 296 6.45 1.46 4.60
CA LEU A 296 6.95 0.82 3.38
C LEU A 296 7.37 -0.59 3.76
N TRP A 297 8.39 -0.76 4.59
CA TRP A 297 8.78 -2.07 5.13
C TRP A 297 8.45 -2.21 6.61
N SER A 298 7.96 -3.39 7.01
CA SER A 298 7.82 -3.78 8.41
C SER A 298 8.00 -5.30 8.62
N SER A 299 8.84 -5.69 9.58
CA SER A 299 9.00 -7.10 9.95
C SER A 299 7.81 -7.58 10.76
N GLY A 300 7.02 -8.49 10.17
CA GLY A 300 5.99 -9.25 10.89
C GLY A 300 4.72 -8.50 11.27
N LEU A 301 4.65 -7.17 11.18
CA LEU A 301 3.40 -6.43 11.46
C LEU A 301 2.27 -6.87 10.53
N TYR A 302 2.56 -7.16 9.26
CA TYR A 302 1.57 -7.56 8.29
C TYR A 302 0.94 -8.94 8.55
N THR A 303 1.57 -9.77 9.38
CA THR A 303 1.04 -11.08 9.78
C THR A 303 0.23 -11.05 11.07
N THR A 304 0.38 -10.02 11.90
CA THR A 304 -0.31 -9.88 13.19
C THR A 304 -1.59 -9.04 13.09
N ILE A 305 -1.74 -8.23 12.04
CA ILE A 305 -2.95 -7.45 11.78
C ILE A 305 -4.12 -8.38 11.43
N SER A 306 -5.29 -8.10 12.00
CA SER A 306 -6.52 -8.86 11.73
C SER A 306 -6.83 -8.85 10.23
N GLY A 307 -6.93 -10.03 9.64
CA GLY A 307 -7.16 -10.23 8.21
C GLY A 307 -5.91 -10.61 7.42
N HIS A 308 -4.71 -10.52 8.01
CA HIS A 308 -3.40 -10.77 7.40
C HIS A 308 -3.23 -10.00 6.09
N CYS A 309 -2.43 -8.94 6.07
CA CYS A 309 -2.28 -8.07 4.88
C CYS A 309 -1.57 -8.73 3.69
N VAL A 310 -1.46 -10.06 3.72
CA VAL A 310 -1.00 -10.93 2.64
C VAL A 310 -1.97 -10.73 1.47
N PRO A 311 -1.49 -10.25 0.32
CA PRO A 311 -2.32 -10.15 -0.87
C PRO A 311 -2.88 -11.53 -1.19
N ALA A 312 -4.19 -11.62 -1.46
CA ALA A 312 -4.75 -12.86 -1.99
C ALA A 312 -3.95 -13.24 -3.25
N SER A 313 -3.46 -14.48 -3.31
CA SER A 313 -2.75 -14.99 -4.47
C SER A 313 -3.64 -14.81 -5.71
N GLY A 314 -3.23 -13.91 -6.59
CA GLY A 314 -3.80 -13.78 -7.93
C GLY A 314 -3.34 -14.91 -8.84
#